data_AF-A0A151QK05-F1
#
_entry.id   AF-A0A151QK05-F1
#
_cell.length_a   1.000
_cell.length_b   1.000
_cell.length_c   1.000
_cell.angle_alpha   90.00
_cell.angle_beta   90.00
_cell.angle_gamma   90.00
#
_symmetry.space_group_name_H-M   'P 1'
#
loop_
_entity.id
_entity.type
_entity.pdbx_description
1 polymer ?
#
loop_
_entity_poly.entity_id
_entity_poly.type
_entity_poly.pdbx_seq_one_letter_code
_entity_poly.pdbx_strand_id
1 'polypeptide(L)'
;MKQLSHTELLELDAQYCWHPFTQMQTASPPLAVVRGEGEFLVDAQGNKYFDAVSSWWVNIHGHSNPVIAQAIARQALELEHVMFAGVTHPSAALLAERLVQSAPAPMAKVFYSDNGSTAIEVALKMAFQYWQNKGVGSKKRVIALEGGYHGDTFGAMATGKSSGFYDPFAPWLFQVDFTPTGVCACTEEQALAALDKLLANSAGEIAALVLEPLIQGASGMRLMRPAHVAELCKRCEAAGVLVIFDEVFTGFGRTGTLFAAEQVAQFGGQADIICISKGLTGGFMPMAATLTSQAVYDAFLSDQVGH
;
A
#
# COMPACT_ATOMS: atom_id res chain seq x y z
N MET A 1 5.01 30.18 17.04
CA MET A 1 6.08 29.42 16.34
C MET A 1 7.08 30.42 15.77
N LYS A 2 8.38 30.09 15.79
CA LYS A 2 9.43 30.94 15.17
C LYS A 2 9.17 30.99 13.66
N GLN A 3 9.03 32.18 13.08
CA GLN A 3 9.04 32.33 11.62
C GLN A 3 10.49 32.28 11.15
N LEU A 4 10.78 31.36 10.23
CA LEU A 4 12.11 31.22 9.61
C LEU A 4 12.10 31.94 8.27
N SER A 5 13.17 32.69 7.97
CA SER A 5 13.46 33.10 6.60
C SER A 5 13.80 31.90 5.72
N HIS A 6 13.76 32.07 4.40
CA HIS A 6 14.14 31.02 3.45
C HIS A 6 15.54 30.44 3.73
N THR A 7 16.52 31.31 3.92
CA THR A 7 17.91 30.92 4.15
C THR A 7 18.06 30.15 5.45
N GLU A 8 17.48 30.66 6.55
CA GLU A 8 17.51 29.95 7.84
C GLU A 8 16.86 28.57 7.75
N LEU A 9 15.77 28.42 6.98
CA LEU A 9 15.10 27.13 6.79
C LEU A 9 16.01 26.13 6.07
N LEU A 10 16.65 26.55 4.97
CA LEU A 10 17.55 25.66 4.22
C LEU A 10 18.84 25.33 4.98
N GLU A 11 19.37 26.26 5.77
CA GLU A 11 20.54 26.01 6.63
C GLU A 11 20.23 24.96 7.71
N LEU A 12 19.07 25.09 8.37
CA LEU A 12 18.62 24.09 9.35
C LEU A 12 18.38 22.73 8.69
N ASP A 13 17.75 22.72 7.50
CA ASP A 13 17.51 21.48 6.76
C ASP A 13 18.83 20.76 6.41
N ALA A 14 19.78 21.48 5.82
CA ALA A 14 21.08 20.91 5.47
C ALA A 14 21.87 20.40 6.69
N GLN A 15 21.67 21.00 7.86
CA GLN A 15 22.37 20.61 9.08
C GLN A 15 21.77 19.37 9.76
N TYR A 16 20.44 19.21 9.73
CA TYR A 16 19.74 18.25 10.60
C TYR A 16 18.86 17.24 9.87
N CYS A 17 18.46 17.50 8.61
CA CYS A 17 17.57 16.60 7.87
C CYS A 17 18.36 15.60 7.02
N TRP A 18 17.93 14.33 7.06
CA TRP A 18 18.35 13.32 6.10
C TRP A 18 17.15 12.93 5.24
N HIS A 19 17.14 13.37 3.98
CA HIS A 19 16.00 13.20 3.09
C HIS A 19 15.92 11.79 2.51
N PRO A 20 14.72 11.19 2.44
CA PRO A 20 14.52 9.90 1.81
C PRO A 20 14.74 10.01 0.29
N PHE A 21 15.18 8.92 -0.34
CA PHE A 21 15.44 8.83 -1.80
C PHE A 21 16.34 9.94 -2.37
N THR A 22 17.25 10.47 -1.55
CA THR A 22 18.07 11.62 -1.92
C THR A 22 19.54 11.32 -1.67
N GLN A 23 20.38 11.44 -2.72
CA GLN A 23 21.83 11.45 -2.54
C GLN A 23 22.27 12.85 -2.12
N MET A 24 22.37 13.06 -0.80
CA MET A 24 22.56 14.38 -0.18
C MET A 24 23.80 15.13 -0.69
N GLN A 25 24.86 14.42 -1.10
CA GLN A 25 26.07 15.06 -1.63
C GLN A 25 25.87 15.72 -3.00
N THR A 26 24.99 15.16 -3.84
CA THR A 26 24.83 15.59 -5.25
C THR A 26 23.48 16.21 -5.53
N ALA A 27 22.52 16.08 -4.61
CA ALA A 27 21.21 16.66 -4.74
C ALA A 27 21.28 18.20 -4.69
N SER A 28 20.36 18.86 -5.41
CA SER A 28 20.14 20.29 -5.22
C SER A 28 19.50 20.53 -3.85
N PRO A 29 19.63 21.76 -3.29
CA PRO A 29 18.87 22.14 -2.10
C PRO A 29 17.36 21.88 -2.30
N PRO A 30 16.65 21.43 -1.27
CA PRO A 30 15.22 21.12 -1.40
C PRO A 30 14.39 22.38 -1.61
N LEU A 31 13.19 22.20 -2.16
CA LEU A 31 12.20 23.27 -2.27
C LEU A 31 11.64 23.61 -0.88
N ALA A 32 11.85 24.85 -0.44
CA ALA A 32 11.41 25.33 0.87
C ALA A 32 9.91 25.65 0.92
N VAL A 33 9.06 24.61 0.85
CA VAL A 33 7.59 24.74 0.90
C VAL A 33 7.13 25.13 2.31
N VAL A 34 6.27 26.16 2.42
CA VAL A 34 5.76 26.67 3.71
C VAL A 34 4.24 26.70 3.81
N ARG A 35 3.53 26.57 2.69
CA ARG A 35 2.08 26.60 2.66
C ARG A 35 1.56 25.77 1.49
N GLY A 36 0.40 25.15 1.65
CA GLY A 36 -0.36 24.55 0.55
C GLY A 36 -1.80 25.03 0.57
N GLU A 37 -2.43 25.16 -0.59
CA GLU A 37 -3.80 25.61 -0.77
C GLU A 37 -4.37 25.00 -2.05
N GLY A 38 -5.38 24.13 -1.92
CA GLY A 38 -5.95 23.43 -3.07
C GLY A 38 -4.90 22.58 -3.78
N GLU A 39 -4.74 22.76 -5.08
CA GLU A 39 -3.76 22.08 -5.92
C GLU A 39 -2.36 22.71 -5.91
N PHE A 40 -2.13 23.76 -5.10
CA PHE A 40 -0.88 24.51 -5.10
C PHE A 40 -0.07 24.35 -3.81
N LEU A 41 1.25 24.31 -3.98
CA LEU A 41 2.24 24.54 -2.94
C LEU A 41 2.82 25.95 -3.09
N VAL A 42 3.22 26.56 -1.97
CA VAL A 42 3.84 27.88 -1.92
C VAL A 42 5.15 27.79 -1.14
N ASP A 43 6.24 28.25 -1.73
CA ASP A 43 7.55 28.29 -1.07
C ASP A 43 7.71 29.50 -0.15
N ALA A 44 8.81 29.52 0.60
CA ALA A 44 9.16 30.61 1.52
C ALA A 44 9.43 31.96 0.84
N GLN A 45 9.46 32.03 -0.50
CA GLN A 45 9.64 33.25 -1.30
C GLN A 45 8.30 33.72 -1.90
N GLY A 46 7.23 32.93 -1.73
CA GLY A 46 5.91 33.22 -2.26
C GLY A 46 5.65 32.67 -3.67
N ASN A 47 6.59 31.91 -4.25
CA ASN A 47 6.36 31.26 -5.55
C ASN A 47 5.32 30.15 -5.39
N LYS A 48 4.42 30.04 -6.37
CA LYS A 48 3.39 29.00 -6.41
C LYS A 48 3.78 27.88 -7.36
N TYR A 49 3.58 26.64 -6.92
CA TYR A 49 3.86 25.42 -7.66
C TYR A 49 2.58 24.60 -7.76
N PHE A 50 2.17 24.25 -8.98
CA PHE A 50 1.08 23.30 -9.18
C PHE A 50 1.56 21.89 -8.82
N ASP A 51 0.89 21.23 -7.88
CA ASP A 51 1.25 19.90 -7.41
C ASP A 51 0.65 18.83 -8.33
N ALA A 52 1.35 18.56 -9.43
CA ALA A 52 0.94 17.61 -10.46
C ALA A 52 0.99 16.13 -10.01
N VAL A 53 1.52 15.84 -8.83
CA VAL A 53 1.71 14.48 -8.30
C VAL A 53 0.93 14.23 -7.00
N SER A 54 0.10 15.20 -6.57
CA SER A 54 -0.64 15.13 -5.31
C SER A 54 0.31 14.83 -4.13
N SER A 55 1.44 15.52 -4.08
CA SER A 55 2.60 15.25 -3.24
C SER A 55 3.14 13.85 -3.57
N TRP A 56 3.10 12.91 -2.63
CA TRP A 56 3.43 11.52 -2.89
C TRP A 56 2.18 10.69 -3.19
N TRP A 57 1.36 11.14 -4.16
CA TRP A 57 0.06 10.55 -4.50
C TRP A 57 -0.97 10.53 -3.36
N VAL A 58 -0.68 11.22 -2.25
CA VAL A 58 -1.51 11.20 -1.02
C VAL A 58 -2.64 12.21 -1.06
N ASN A 59 -2.40 13.36 -1.67
CA ASN A 59 -3.30 14.50 -1.54
C ASN A 59 -4.38 14.50 -2.62
N ILE A 60 -5.47 13.79 -2.35
CA ILE A 60 -6.63 13.67 -3.25
C ILE A 60 -7.74 14.71 -2.97
N HIS A 61 -7.61 15.51 -1.90
CA HIS A 61 -8.64 16.44 -1.44
C HIS A 61 -8.20 17.92 -1.46
N GLY A 62 -7.01 18.19 -2.01
CA GLY A 62 -6.37 19.50 -1.97
C GLY A 62 -5.63 19.77 -0.66
N HIS A 63 -4.53 20.52 -0.76
CA HIS A 63 -3.71 20.95 0.35
C HIS A 63 -4.51 21.82 1.31
N SER A 64 -4.28 21.61 2.61
CA SER A 64 -4.93 22.35 3.70
C SER A 64 -6.46 22.29 3.69
N ASN A 65 -7.02 21.14 3.29
CA ASN A 65 -8.47 20.91 3.34
C ASN A 65 -9.07 21.19 4.75
N PRO A 66 -9.98 22.17 4.88
CA PRO A 66 -10.47 22.62 6.19
C PRO A 66 -11.35 21.57 6.88
N VAL A 67 -12.04 20.72 6.13
CA VAL A 67 -12.92 19.68 6.70
C VAL A 67 -12.09 18.65 7.47
N ILE A 68 -11.01 18.17 6.85
CA ILE A 68 -10.11 17.18 7.46
C ILE A 68 -9.34 17.82 8.62
N ALA A 69 -8.77 19.01 8.42
CA ALA A 69 -8.03 19.73 9.45
C ALA A 69 -8.85 19.93 10.74
N GLN A 70 -10.11 20.37 10.59
CA GLN A 70 -11.00 20.58 11.73
C GLN A 70 -11.41 19.25 12.40
N ALA A 71 -11.59 18.18 11.63
CA ALA A 71 -11.89 16.86 12.20
C ALA A 71 -10.74 16.34 13.07
N ILE A 72 -9.50 16.48 12.59
CA ILE A 72 -8.29 16.11 13.35
C ILE A 72 -8.16 16.98 14.60
N ALA A 73 -8.33 18.30 14.48
CA ALA A 73 -8.24 19.22 15.62
C ALA A 73 -9.27 18.89 16.71
N ARG A 74 -10.52 18.56 16.34
CA ARG A 74 -11.54 18.14 17.29
C ARG A 74 -11.17 16.83 17.98
N GLN A 75 -10.77 15.81 17.22
CA GLN A 75 -10.39 14.52 17.78
C GLN A 75 -9.19 14.66 18.73
N ALA A 76 -8.18 15.45 18.37
CA ALA A 76 -6.99 15.65 19.19
C ALA A 76 -7.25 16.35 20.53
N LEU A 77 -8.34 17.14 20.64
CA LEU A 77 -8.77 17.75 21.90
C LEU A 77 -9.62 16.81 22.76
N GLU A 78 -10.18 15.75 22.17
CA GLU A 78 -11.04 14.78 22.85
C GLU A 78 -10.26 13.53 23.29
N LEU A 79 -9.49 12.93 22.37
CA LEU A 79 -8.63 11.79 22.60
C LEU A 79 -7.57 11.70 21.49
N GLU A 80 -6.30 11.84 21.87
CA GLU A 80 -5.15 11.77 20.97
C GLU A 80 -4.71 10.33 20.67
N HIS A 81 -4.70 9.45 21.69
CA HIS A 81 -4.21 8.08 21.53
C HIS A 81 -4.69 7.17 22.67
N VAL A 82 -4.99 5.92 22.33
CA VAL A 82 -5.20 4.84 23.31
C VAL A 82 -4.65 3.53 22.72
N MET A 83 -4.13 2.66 23.58
CA MET A 83 -3.62 1.35 23.14
C MET A 83 -4.75 0.49 22.57
N PHE A 84 -4.64 0.05 21.31
CA PHE A 84 -5.68 -0.77 20.67
C PHE A 84 -5.65 -2.26 21.08
N ALA A 85 -4.71 -2.64 21.94
CA ALA A 85 -4.63 -3.96 22.56
C ALA A 85 -5.61 -4.06 23.74
N GLY A 86 -6.86 -4.38 23.44
CA GLY A 86 -7.93 -4.55 24.44
C GLY A 86 -8.75 -3.29 24.74
N VAL A 87 -8.53 -2.20 23.99
CA VAL A 87 -9.34 -0.97 24.07
C VAL A 87 -9.78 -0.58 22.65
N THR A 88 -10.92 0.09 22.55
CA THR A 88 -11.45 0.62 21.28
C THR A 88 -12.03 2.02 21.47
N HIS A 89 -12.35 2.68 20.37
CA HIS A 89 -12.99 3.98 20.33
C HIS A 89 -13.89 4.12 19.09
N PRO A 90 -14.87 5.05 19.09
CA PRO A 90 -15.86 5.15 18.01
C PRO A 90 -15.25 5.34 16.62
N SER A 91 -14.22 6.19 16.50
CA SER A 91 -13.59 6.51 15.20
C SER A 91 -12.98 5.28 14.51
N ALA A 92 -12.37 4.35 15.26
CA ALA A 92 -11.85 3.10 14.69
C ALA A 92 -12.99 2.18 14.22
N ALA A 93 -14.03 1.98 15.05
CA ALA A 93 -15.16 1.11 14.68
C ALA A 93 -15.92 1.63 13.45
N LEU A 94 -16.20 2.94 13.40
CA LEU A 94 -16.90 3.57 12.28
C LEU A 94 -16.07 3.59 11.00
N LEU A 95 -14.75 3.79 11.10
CA LEU A 95 -13.88 3.69 9.93
C LEU A 95 -13.86 2.25 9.40
N ALA A 96 -13.77 1.25 10.28
CA ALA A 96 -13.76 -0.15 9.86
C ALA A 96 -15.05 -0.53 9.14
N GLU A 97 -16.21 -0.13 9.68
CA GLU A 97 -17.52 -0.33 9.05
C GLU A 97 -17.56 0.29 7.65
N ARG A 98 -17.17 1.56 7.51
CA ARG A 98 -17.19 2.26 6.23
C ARG A 98 -16.26 1.63 5.20
N LEU A 99 -15.07 1.23 5.61
CA LEU A 99 -14.10 0.58 4.72
C LEU A 99 -14.63 -0.77 4.22
N VAL A 100 -15.15 -1.60 5.11
CA VAL A 100 -15.73 -2.91 4.75
C VAL A 100 -16.95 -2.77 3.84
N GLN A 101 -17.85 -1.82 4.13
CA GLN A 101 -19.04 -1.59 3.31
C GLN A 101 -18.73 -1.02 1.92
N SER A 102 -17.62 -0.28 1.78
CA SER A 102 -17.26 0.38 0.52
C SER A 102 -16.31 -0.45 -0.34
N ALA A 103 -15.56 -1.38 0.26
CA ALA A 103 -14.69 -2.29 -0.49
C ALA A 103 -15.53 -3.37 -1.20
N PRO A 104 -15.05 -3.89 -2.36
CA PRO A 104 -15.70 -5.03 -2.98
C PRO A 104 -15.68 -6.25 -2.06
N ALA A 105 -16.71 -7.09 -2.16
CA ALA A 105 -16.71 -8.40 -1.53
C ALA A 105 -15.44 -9.19 -1.93
N PRO A 106 -14.85 -10.01 -1.04
CA PRO A 106 -15.41 -10.50 0.23
C PRO A 106 -14.84 -9.82 1.49
N MET A 107 -14.37 -8.56 1.42
CA MET A 107 -13.75 -7.88 2.57
C MET A 107 -14.68 -7.81 3.79
N ALA A 108 -14.14 -8.05 4.98
CA ALA A 108 -14.93 -8.20 6.20
C ALA A 108 -14.26 -7.65 7.48
N LYS A 109 -12.92 -7.58 7.54
CA LYS A 109 -12.17 -7.10 8.71
C LYS A 109 -11.13 -6.08 8.31
N VAL A 110 -10.72 -5.25 9.26
CA VAL A 110 -9.72 -4.20 9.08
C VAL A 110 -8.67 -4.33 10.18
N PHE A 111 -7.41 -4.33 9.78
CA PHE A 111 -6.26 -4.13 10.66
C PHE A 111 -5.66 -2.75 10.38
N TYR A 112 -5.43 -1.94 11.40
CA TYR A 112 -4.84 -0.60 11.24
C TYR A 112 -3.32 -0.62 11.43
N SER A 113 -2.62 0.15 10.60
CA SER A 113 -1.18 0.39 10.68
C SER A 113 -0.86 1.85 10.29
N ASP A 114 0.41 2.21 10.16
CA ASP A 114 0.85 3.60 10.05
C ASP A 114 1.19 4.04 8.62
N ASN A 115 1.58 3.12 7.73
CA ASN A 115 1.91 3.46 6.33
C ASN A 115 1.78 2.27 5.37
N GLY A 116 1.86 2.53 4.06
CA GLY A 116 1.71 1.51 3.01
C GLY A 116 2.64 0.30 3.17
N SER A 117 3.92 0.51 3.49
CA SER A 117 4.87 -0.59 3.71
C SER A 117 4.42 -1.50 4.85
N THR A 118 3.94 -0.92 5.95
CA THR A 118 3.46 -1.69 7.10
C THR A 118 2.14 -2.42 6.83
N ALA A 119 1.26 -1.89 5.97
CA ALA A 119 0.09 -2.63 5.52
C ALA A 119 0.49 -3.88 4.71
N ILE A 120 1.54 -3.78 3.89
CA ILE A 120 2.12 -4.93 3.18
C ILE A 120 2.75 -5.92 4.15
N GLU A 121 3.53 -5.48 5.15
CA GLU A 121 4.06 -6.37 6.19
C GLU A 121 2.96 -7.14 6.92
N VAL A 122 1.88 -6.45 7.27
CA VAL A 122 0.70 -7.06 7.90
C VAL A 122 0.08 -8.09 6.96
N ALA A 123 -0.16 -7.75 5.70
CA ALA A 123 -0.75 -8.66 4.72
C ALA A 123 0.11 -9.91 4.47
N LEU A 124 1.43 -9.76 4.36
CA LEU A 124 2.37 -10.87 4.19
C LEU A 124 2.34 -11.80 5.41
N LYS A 125 2.40 -11.24 6.63
CA LYS A 125 2.29 -12.01 7.88
C LYS A 125 0.94 -12.73 7.97
N MET A 126 -0.15 -12.05 7.62
CA MET A 126 -1.48 -12.64 7.58
C MET A 126 -1.56 -13.81 6.60
N ALA A 127 -0.98 -13.68 5.40
CA ALA A 127 -0.97 -14.75 4.42
C ALA A 127 -0.16 -15.97 4.89
N PHE A 128 1.02 -15.78 5.46
CA PHE A 128 1.82 -16.89 5.99
C PHE A 128 1.16 -17.56 7.20
N GLN A 129 0.63 -16.77 8.14
CA GLN A 129 -0.01 -17.31 9.33
C GLN A 129 -1.35 -17.99 9.00
N TYR A 130 -2.11 -17.48 8.02
CA TYR A 130 -3.31 -18.16 7.52
C TYR A 130 -3.02 -19.62 7.16
N TRP A 131 -1.97 -19.88 6.39
CA TRP A 131 -1.62 -21.25 6.00
C TRP A 131 -1.09 -22.08 7.16
N GLN A 132 -0.31 -21.50 8.07
CA GLN A 132 0.12 -22.18 9.30
C GLN A 132 -1.08 -22.62 10.14
N ASN A 133 -2.05 -21.73 10.34
CA ASN A 133 -3.25 -22.00 11.12
C ASN A 133 -4.17 -23.02 10.45
N LYS A 134 -4.12 -23.12 9.11
CA LYS A 134 -4.76 -24.19 8.33
C LYS A 134 -4.01 -25.53 8.37
N GLY A 135 -2.86 -25.61 9.05
CA GLY A 135 -2.01 -26.81 9.11
C GLY A 135 -1.16 -27.03 7.85
N VAL A 136 -1.05 -26.04 6.97
CA VAL A 136 -0.30 -26.10 5.70
C VAL A 136 1.01 -25.31 5.84
N GLY A 137 1.92 -25.84 6.65
CA GLY A 137 3.21 -25.19 6.95
C GLY A 137 4.19 -25.12 5.78
N SER A 138 3.90 -25.76 4.64
CA SER A 138 4.77 -25.72 3.44
C SER A 138 4.68 -24.39 2.68
N LYS A 139 3.58 -23.65 2.82
CA LYS A 139 3.34 -22.38 2.10
C LYS A 139 4.11 -21.22 2.73
N LYS A 140 5.33 -20.99 2.23
CA LYS A 140 6.31 -20.03 2.78
C LYS A 140 6.85 -19.03 1.75
N ARG A 141 6.41 -19.11 0.50
CA ARG A 141 6.87 -18.25 -0.61
C ARG A 141 5.78 -17.29 -1.04
N VAL A 142 6.18 -16.21 -1.70
CA VAL A 142 5.29 -15.19 -2.26
C VAL A 142 5.64 -14.99 -3.72
N ILE A 143 4.62 -14.79 -4.55
CA ILE A 143 4.79 -14.28 -5.91
C ILE A 143 4.52 -12.77 -5.90
N ALA A 144 5.34 -12.00 -6.60
CA ALA A 144 5.06 -10.60 -6.92
C ALA A 144 5.13 -10.36 -8.43
N LEU A 145 4.54 -9.25 -8.89
CA LEU A 145 4.69 -8.84 -10.29
C LEU A 145 6.00 -8.11 -10.51
N GLU A 146 6.67 -8.41 -11.62
CA GLU A 146 7.88 -7.69 -12.04
C GLU A 146 7.63 -6.17 -12.11
N GLY A 147 8.49 -5.39 -11.47
CA GLY A 147 8.34 -3.93 -11.43
C GLY A 147 7.38 -3.41 -10.35
N GLY A 148 6.80 -4.25 -9.49
CA GLY A 148 5.95 -3.77 -8.39
C GLY A 148 6.71 -2.86 -7.42
N TYR A 149 5.99 -2.00 -6.71
CA TYR A 149 6.52 -1.25 -5.57
C TYR A 149 5.56 -1.31 -4.40
N HIS A 150 6.01 -1.92 -3.30
CA HIS A 150 5.15 -2.22 -2.15
C HIS A 150 5.64 -1.54 -0.86
N GLY A 151 6.66 -0.68 -0.95
CA GLY A 151 7.22 0.07 0.17
C GLY A 151 8.62 -0.37 0.60
N ASP A 152 9.05 0.13 1.76
CA ASP A 152 10.48 0.28 2.11
C ASP A 152 10.88 -0.48 3.39
N THR A 153 9.96 -1.23 3.99
CA THR A 153 10.29 -2.22 5.03
C THR A 153 10.82 -3.50 4.37
N PHE A 154 11.54 -4.36 5.10
CA PHE A 154 12.22 -5.51 4.50
C PHE A 154 11.30 -6.44 3.69
N GLY A 155 10.10 -6.73 4.18
CA GLY A 155 9.15 -7.57 3.44
C GLY A 155 8.49 -6.87 2.27
N ALA A 156 8.13 -5.59 2.44
CA ALA A 156 7.67 -4.75 1.35
C ALA A 156 8.71 -4.66 0.21
N MET A 157 9.96 -4.36 0.55
CA MET A 157 11.09 -4.32 -0.39
C MET A 157 11.30 -5.65 -1.08
N ALA A 158 11.23 -6.78 -0.36
CA ALA A 158 11.40 -8.12 -0.93
C ALA A 158 10.39 -8.41 -2.04
N THR A 159 9.17 -7.87 -1.92
CA THR A 159 8.11 -8.03 -2.93
C THR A 159 8.15 -7.01 -4.05
N GLY A 160 8.99 -5.98 -3.97
CA GLY A 160 9.09 -4.91 -4.95
C GLY A 160 10.32 -5.03 -5.86
N LYS A 161 10.33 -4.24 -6.93
CA LYS A 161 11.52 -3.98 -7.72
C LYS A 161 12.40 -2.96 -7.01
N SER A 162 13.71 -3.19 -7.02
CA SER A 162 14.67 -2.21 -6.50
C SER A 162 14.57 -0.86 -7.22
N SER A 163 14.62 0.22 -6.41
CA SER A 163 14.75 1.60 -6.84
C SER A 163 16.22 2.03 -7.01
N GLY A 164 17.17 1.11 -6.85
CA GLY A 164 18.61 1.39 -6.72
C GLY A 164 19.01 1.79 -5.30
N PHE A 165 18.13 2.48 -4.56
CA PHE A 165 18.35 2.84 -3.16
C PHE A 165 18.30 1.64 -2.21
N TYR A 166 17.66 0.53 -2.63
CA TYR A 166 17.53 -0.67 -1.80
C TYR A 166 18.47 -1.80 -2.19
N ASP A 167 19.27 -1.63 -3.25
CA ASP A 167 20.24 -2.64 -3.68
C ASP A 167 21.17 -3.08 -2.53
N PRO A 168 21.63 -2.19 -1.63
CA PRO A 168 22.42 -2.61 -0.48
C PRO A 168 21.71 -3.64 0.39
N PHE A 169 20.37 -3.62 0.48
CA PHE A 169 19.59 -4.49 1.36
C PHE A 169 19.28 -5.87 0.77
N ALA A 170 19.52 -6.08 -0.53
CA ALA A 170 19.18 -7.33 -1.23
C ALA A 170 19.63 -8.62 -0.52
N PRO A 171 20.81 -8.69 0.13
CA PRO A 171 21.25 -9.90 0.85
C PRO A 171 20.39 -10.30 2.07
N TRP A 172 19.55 -9.42 2.60
CA TRP A 172 18.69 -9.67 3.77
C TRP A 172 17.21 -9.81 3.44
N LEU A 173 16.83 -9.65 2.17
CA LEU A 173 15.45 -9.83 1.72
C LEU A 173 15.12 -11.33 1.66
N PHE A 174 13.91 -11.69 2.06
CA PHE A 174 13.44 -13.07 1.87
C PHE A 174 13.17 -13.35 0.40
N GLN A 175 13.19 -14.63 0.03
CA GLN A 175 13.01 -15.04 -1.36
C GLN A 175 11.56 -14.80 -1.83
N VAL A 176 11.42 -14.12 -2.96
CA VAL A 176 10.17 -13.88 -3.68
C VAL A 176 10.32 -14.38 -5.11
N ASP A 177 9.27 -15.02 -5.63
CA ASP A 177 9.15 -15.36 -7.04
C ASP A 177 8.54 -14.19 -7.79
N PHE A 178 9.07 -13.88 -8.98
CA PHE A 178 8.52 -12.82 -9.81
C PHE A 178 7.89 -13.39 -11.06
N THR A 179 6.72 -12.86 -11.42
CA THR A 179 6.07 -13.14 -12.69
C THR A 179 5.88 -11.84 -13.48
N PRO A 180 5.99 -11.86 -14.82
CA PRO A 180 5.81 -10.66 -15.64
C PRO A 180 4.41 -10.07 -15.50
N THR A 181 4.28 -8.76 -15.74
CA THR A 181 3.01 -8.03 -15.59
C THR A 181 2.05 -8.19 -16.77
N GLY A 182 2.56 -8.58 -17.94
CA GLY A 182 1.80 -8.56 -19.21
C GLY A 182 1.75 -7.19 -19.88
N VAL A 183 2.59 -6.25 -19.42
CA VAL A 183 2.68 -4.87 -19.93
C VAL A 183 4.12 -4.55 -20.30
N CYS A 184 4.31 -3.72 -21.33
CA CYS A 184 5.60 -3.30 -21.89
C CYS A 184 6.39 -4.46 -22.54
N ALA A 185 7.10 -5.25 -21.73
CA ALA A 185 8.12 -6.19 -22.18
C ALA A 185 7.58 -7.59 -22.54
N CYS A 186 6.33 -7.88 -22.21
CA CYS A 186 5.65 -9.13 -22.53
C CYS A 186 4.16 -8.91 -22.79
N THR A 187 3.51 -9.89 -23.41
CA THR A 187 2.06 -9.91 -23.58
C THR A 187 1.39 -10.50 -22.33
N GLU A 188 0.09 -10.22 -22.18
CA GLU A 188 -0.71 -10.83 -21.12
C GLU A 188 -0.70 -12.36 -21.17
N GLU A 189 -0.75 -12.96 -22.36
CA GLU A 189 -0.66 -14.42 -22.53
C GLU A 189 0.67 -14.97 -22.00
N GLN A 190 1.80 -14.29 -22.26
CA GLN A 190 3.10 -14.68 -21.75
C GLN A 190 3.19 -14.54 -20.22
N ALA A 191 2.61 -13.49 -19.67
CA ALA A 191 2.53 -13.29 -18.22
C ALA A 191 1.68 -14.37 -17.52
N LEU A 192 0.52 -14.70 -18.09
CA LEU A 192 -0.34 -15.78 -17.59
C LEU A 192 0.36 -17.14 -17.68
N ALA A 193 1.02 -17.44 -18.80
CA ALA A 193 1.78 -18.68 -18.96
C ALA A 193 2.96 -18.80 -17.97
N ALA A 194 3.63 -17.68 -17.66
CA ALA A 194 4.69 -17.64 -16.65
C ALA A 194 4.13 -17.92 -15.24
N LEU A 195 3.00 -17.32 -14.88
CA LEU A 195 2.32 -17.58 -13.63
C LEU A 195 1.86 -19.05 -13.55
N ASP A 196 1.23 -19.56 -14.60
CA ASP A 196 0.77 -20.96 -14.67
C ASP A 196 1.93 -21.94 -14.44
N LYS A 197 3.11 -21.65 -14.98
CA LYS A 197 4.33 -22.43 -14.76
C LYS A 197 4.79 -22.38 -13.29
N LEU A 198 4.76 -21.21 -12.64
CA LEU A 198 5.11 -21.10 -11.21
C LEU A 198 4.14 -21.89 -10.34
N LEU A 199 2.83 -21.75 -10.59
CA LEU A 199 1.80 -22.45 -9.84
C LEU A 199 1.87 -23.97 -10.05
N ALA A 200 2.06 -24.45 -11.28
CA ALA A 200 2.17 -25.88 -11.57
C ALA A 200 3.37 -26.54 -10.84
N ASN A 201 4.47 -25.83 -10.67
CA ASN A 201 5.68 -26.37 -10.05
C ASN A 201 5.67 -26.24 -8.52
N SER A 202 5.07 -25.17 -7.98
CA SER A 202 5.32 -24.75 -6.59
C SER A 202 4.09 -24.27 -5.83
N ALA A 203 2.86 -24.47 -6.33
CA ALA A 203 1.64 -23.99 -5.64
C ALA A 203 1.55 -24.44 -4.18
N GLY A 204 2.03 -25.64 -3.83
CA GLY A 204 2.08 -26.15 -2.45
C GLY A 204 3.02 -25.38 -1.51
N GLU A 205 3.90 -24.54 -2.05
CA GLU A 205 4.87 -23.72 -1.31
C GLU A 205 4.53 -22.22 -1.33
N ILE A 206 3.61 -21.79 -2.20
CA ILE A 206 3.26 -20.38 -2.37
C ILE A 206 2.09 -20.02 -1.46
N ALA A 207 2.29 -19.03 -0.60
CA ALA A 207 1.28 -18.51 0.31
C ALA A 207 0.37 -17.48 -0.38
N ALA A 208 0.95 -16.54 -1.13
CA ALA A 208 0.22 -15.45 -1.75
C ALA A 208 0.86 -14.93 -3.04
N LEU A 209 0.04 -14.31 -3.89
CA LEU A 209 0.42 -13.35 -4.92
C LEU A 209 0.16 -11.93 -4.39
N VAL A 210 1.12 -11.02 -4.53
CA VAL A 210 0.95 -9.58 -4.24
C VAL A 210 1.10 -8.75 -5.51
N LEU A 211 0.18 -7.79 -5.72
CA LEU A 211 0.20 -6.91 -6.88
C LEU A 211 -0.50 -5.57 -6.62
N GLU A 212 -0.10 -4.52 -7.33
CA GLU A 212 -0.87 -3.27 -7.45
C GLU A 212 -1.97 -3.47 -8.52
N PRO A 213 -3.28 -3.38 -8.21
CA PRO A 213 -4.31 -3.61 -9.20
C PRO A 213 -4.40 -2.44 -10.19
N LEU A 214 -4.54 -2.75 -11.46
CA LEU A 214 -4.67 -1.82 -12.60
C LEU A 214 -3.45 -0.95 -12.92
N ILE A 215 -2.73 -0.39 -11.94
CA ILE A 215 -1.63 0.53 -12.22
C ILE A 215 -0.46 0.26 -11.27
N GLN A 216 0.71 -0.09 -11.82
CA GLN A 216 1.96 0.02 -11.07
C GLN A 216 2.47 1.46 -11.14
N GLY A 217 2.27 2.23 -10.08
CA GLY A 217 2.51 3.67 -10.08
C GLY A 217 4.00 4.00 -10.22
N ALA A 218 4.82 3.46 -9.31
CA ALA A 218 6.26 3.72 -9.26
C ALA A 218 7.03 3.17 -10.48
N SER A 219 6.45 2.21 -11.19
CA SER A 219 7.05 1.59 -12.38
C SER A 219 6.81 2.37 -13.69
N GLY A 220 6.45 3.65 -13.57
CA GLY A 220 6.15 4.52 -14.71
C GLY A 220 4.71 4.40 -15.17
N MET A 221 3.76 4.28 -14.23
CA MET A 221 2.33 4.17 -14.51
C MET A 221 2.00 3.02 -15.47
N ARG A 222 2.47 1.80 -15.19
CA ARG A 222 2.16 0.64 -16.07
C ARG A 222 0.71 0.23 -15.87
N LEU A 223 -0.11 0.43 -16.89
CA LEU A 223 -1.54 0.13 -16.86
C LEU A 223 -1.81 -1.32 -17.27
N MET A 224 -2.41 -2.09 -16.37
CA MET A 224 -2.94 -3.43 -16.59
C MET A 224 -4.45 -3.37 -16.78
N ARG A 225 -4.98 -4.16 -17.72
CA ARG A 225 -6.43 -4.26 -17.93
C ARG A 225 -7.09 -4.97 -16.74
N PRO A 226 -8.27 -4.54 -16.28
CA PRO A 226 -8.97 -5.22 -15.19
C PRO A 226 -9.22 -6.71 -15.46
N ALA A 227 -9.56 -7.06 -16.70
CA ALA A 227 -9.75 -8.45 -17.14
C ALA A 227 -8.47 -9.30 -16.98
N HIS A 228 -7.30 -8.73 -17.27
CA HIS A 228 -6.02 -9.42 -17.10
C HIS A 228 -5.70 -9.66 -15.63
N VAL A 229 -5.88 -8.65 -14.79
CA VAL A 229 -5.69 -8.79 -13.34
C VAL A 229 -6.63 -9.84 -12.78
N ALA A 230 -7.89 -9.89 -13.25
CA ALA A 230 -8.84 -10.93 -12.85
C ALA A 230 -8.38 -12.34 -13.23
N GLU A 231 -7.76 -12.51 -14.40
CA GLU A 231 -7.20 -13.79 -14.82
C GLU A 231 -6.00 -14.26 -13.97
N LEU A 232 -5.17 -13.34 -13.48
CA LEU A 232 -4.13 -13.65 -12.48
C LEU A 232 -4.76 -14.14 -11.16
N CYS A 233 -5.83 -13.47 -10.71
CA CYS A 233 -6.52 -13.82 -9.46
C CYS A 233 -7.12 -15.22 -9.54
N LYS A 234 -7.86 -15.54 -10.60
CA LYS A 234 -8.52 -16.85 -10.77
C LYS A 234 -7.53 -18.01 -10.82
N ARG A 235 -6.35 -17.82 -11.41
CA ARG A 235 -5.27 -18.82 -11.42
C ARG A 235 -4.74 -19.08 -10.02
N CYS A 236 -4.54 -18.02 -9.24
CA CYS A 236 -4.11 -18.14 -7.84
C CYS A 236 -5.17 -18.82 -6.99
N GLU A 237 -6.44 -18.43 -7.13
CA GLU A 237 -7.57 -19.06 -6.45
C GLU A 237 -7.64 -20.56 -6.75
N ALA A 238 -7.58 -20.95 -8.03
CA ALA A 238 -7.59 -22.35 -8.45
C ALA A 238 -6.40 -23.17 -7.91
N ALA A 239 -5.26 -22.51 -7.65
CA ALA A 239 -4.06 -23.11 -7.08
C ALA A 239 -4.01 -23.04 -5.54
N GLY A 240 -5.04 -22.49 -4.89
CA GLY A 240 -5.06 -22.26 -3.44
C GLY A 240 -3.95 -21.32 -2.99
N VAL A 241 -3.74 -20.21 -3.72
CA VAL A 241 -2.80 -19.13 -3.40
C VAL A 241 -3.60 -17.87 -3.11
N LEU A 242 -3.37 -17.23 -1.98
CA LEU A 242 -4.09 -16.01 -1.61
C LEU A 242 -3.72 -14.85 -2.54
N VAL A 243 -4.62 -13.90 -2.75
CA VAL A 243 -4.38 -12.70 -3.54
C VAL A 243 -4.37 -11.46 -2.65
N ILE A 244 -3.26 -10.72 -2.68
CA ILE A 244 -3.08 -9.44 -1.97
C ILE A 244 -3.08 -8.32 -3.02
N PHE A 245 -4.04 -7.40 -2.90
CA PHE A 245 -4.03 -6.16 -3.67
C PHE A 245 -3.40 -5.03 -2.87
N ASP A 246 -2.37 -4.43 -3.43
CA ASP A 246 -1.77 -3.20 -2.97
C ASP A 246 -2.50 -2.00 -3.59
N GLU A 247 -3.53 -1.51 -2.90
CA GLU A 247 -4.29 -0.32 -3.26
C GLU A 247 -3.79 0.94 -2.56
N VAL A 248 -2.54 0.93 -2.08
CA VAL A 248 -1.90 2.11 -1.48
C VAL A 248 -1.86 3.28 -2.47
N PHE A 249 -1.62 3.01 -3.76
CA PHE A 249 -1.65 4.04 -4.81
C PHE A 249 -3.02 4.19 -5.48
N THR A 250 -3.69 3.08 -5.79
CA THR A 250 -4.87 3.06 -6.66
C THR A 250 -6.20 3.29 -5.95
N GLY A 251 -6.23 3.12 -4.63
CA GLY A 251 -7.43 3.33 -3.83
C GLY A 251 -7.86 4.80 -3.74
N PHE A 252 -9.04 5.00 -3.18
CA PHE A 252 -9.70 6.29 -2.94
C PHE A 252 -9.92 7.13 -4.20
N GLY A 253 -10.44 6.52 -5.26
CA GLY A 253 -10.92 7.28 -6.44
C GLY A 253 -9.87 7.51 -7.53
N ARG A 254 -8.60 7.14 -7.30
CA ARG A 254 -7.50 7.43 -8.23
C ARG A 254 -7.73 6.87 -9.64
N THR A 255 -8.38 5.71 -9.72
CA THR A 255 -8.64 4.99 -10.98
C THR A 255 -10.07 5.17 -11.51
N GLY A 256 -10.86 6.07 -10.91
CA GLY A 256 -12.25 6.37 -11.29
C GLY A 256 -13.32 5.62 -10.48
N THR A 257 -12.94 4.58 -9.75
CA THR A 257 -13.76 3.88 -8.72
C THR A 257 -13.11 4.07 -7.35
N LEU A 258 -13.84 3.83 -6.26
CA LEU A 258 -13.28 4.02 -4.93
C LEU A 258 -12.10 3.06 -4.69
N PHE A 259 -12.25 1.81 -5.09
CA PHE A 259 -11.18 0.82 -5.14
C PHE A 259 -11.01 0.31 -6.58
N ALA A 260 -9.77 0.20 -7.04
CA ALA A 260 -9.46 -0.42 -8.32
C ALA A 260 -9.93 -1.90 -8.39
N ALA A 261 -9.97 -2.57 -7.24
CA ALA A 261 -10.52 -3.90 -7.05
C ALA A 261 -11.97 -4.03 -7.55
N GLU A 262 -12.78 -2.97 -7.49
CA GLU A 262 -14.16 -2.98 -8.01
C GLU A 262 -14.18 -3.30 -9.52
N GLN A 263 -13.23 -2.72 -10.27
CA GLN A 263 -13.13 -2.94 -11.71
C GLN A 263 -12.66 -4.35 -12.02
N VAL A 264 -11.78 -4.92 -11.18
CA VAL A 264 -11.31 -6.31 -11.32
C VAL A 264 -12.44 -7.30 -11.00
N ALA A 265 -13.25 -7.01 -9.98
CA ALA A 265 -14.39 -7.82 -9.56
C ALA A 265 -15.45 -7.97 -10.66
N GLN A 266 -15.61 -6.98 -11.55
CA GLN A 266 -16.51 -7.07 -12.72
C GLN A 266 -16.14 -8.21 -13.67
N PHE A 267 -14.89 -8.66 -13.67
CA PHE A 267 -14.39 -9.78 -14.48
C PHE A 267 -14.21 -11.07 -13.65
N GLY A 268 -14.70 -11.09 -12.40
CA GLY A 268 -14.66 -12.24 -11.50
C GLY A 268 -13.32 -12.45 -10.80
N GLY A 269 -12.43 -11.46 -10.77
CA GLY A 269 -11.22 -11.51 -9.94
C GLY A 269 -11.49 -10.94 -8.55
N GLN A 270 -10.94 -11.56 -7.51
CA GLN A 270 -11.12 -11.13 -6.12
C GLN A 270 -9.79 -11.16 -5.39
N ALA A 271 -9.65 -10.27 -4.41
CA ALA A 271 -8.54 -10.28 -3.46
C ALA A 271 -9.00 -10.90 -2.14
N ASP A 272 -8.10 -11.60 -1.46
CA ASP A 272 -8.26 -12.07 -0.09
C ASP A 272 -7.89 -11.00 0.92
N ILE A 273 -6.95 -10.13 0.55
CA ILE A 273 -6.41 -9.05 1.37
C ILE A 273 -6.24 -7.79 0.51
N ILE A 274 -6.64 -6.63 1.02
CA ILE A 274 -6.44 -5.33 0.36
C ILE A 274 -5.66 -4.40 1.30
N CYS A 275 -4.53 -3.87 0.83
CA CYS A 275 -3.73 -2.88 1.55
C CYS A 275 -4.04 -1.47 1.06
N ILE A 276 -4.29 -0.54 1.99
CA ILE A 276 -4.58 0.86 1.67
C ILE A 276 -3.81 1.82 2.57
N SER A 277 -3.49 3.00 2.04
CA SER A 277 -2.89 4.12 2.76
C SER A 277 -3.11 5.41 1.94
N LYS A 278 -2.15 6.34 1.92
CA LYS A 278 -2.12 7.55 1.07
C LYS A 278 -3.45 8.33 1.07
N GLY A 279 -4.27 8.11 0.03
CA GLY A 279 -5.57 8.75 -0.15
C GLY A 279 -6.51 8.57 1.06
N LEU A 280 -6.33 7.52 1.86
CA LEU A 280 -7.08 7.24 3.08
C LEU A 280 -7.20 8.46 4.00
N THR A 281 -6.13 9.23 4.15
CA THR A 281 -6.10 10.42 5.02
C THR A 281 -5.90 11.72 4.25
N GLY A 282 -5.85 11.66 2.92
CA GLY A 282 -5.49 12.81 2.09
C GLY A 282 -4.09 13.38 2.38
N GLY A 283 -3.20 12.59 3.00
CA GLY A 283 -1.88 13.03 3.43
C GLY A 283 -1.83 13.82 4.74
N PHE A 284 -2.94 13.94 5.48
CA PHE A 284 -2.97 14.69 6.74
C PHE A 284 -2.29 14.01 7.92
N MET A 285 -2.30 12.68 7.94
CA MET A 285 -1.67 11.89 9.00
C MET A 285 -1.19 10.54 8.46
N PRO A 286 -0.09 9.99 8.99
CA PRO A 286 0.32 8.61 8.71
C PRO A 286 -0.78 7.64 9.14
N MET A 287 -1.31 6.90 8.18
CA MET A 287 -2.24 5.81 8.45
C MET A 287 -2.25 4.85 7.26
N ALA A 288 -2.43 3.59 7.58
CA ALA A 288 -2.76 2.56 6.63
C ALA A 288 -3.75 1.58 7.24
N ALA A 289 -4.35 0.77 6.38
CA ALA A 289 -5.21 -0.33 6.80
C ALA A 289 -5.03 -1.52 5.87
N THR A 290 -5.14 -2.71 6.44
CA THR A 290 -5.15 -3.98 5.73
C THR A 290 -6.53 -4.59 5.93
N LEU A 291 -7.32 -4.63 4.86
CA LEU A 291 -8.63 -5.27 4.83
C LEU A 291 -8.43 -6.76 4.54
N THR A 292 -9.19 -7.63 5.19
CA THR A 292 -9.16 -9.07 4.90
C THR A 292 -10.55 -9.62 4.65
N SER A 293 -10.62 -10.70 3.87
CA SER A 293 -11.81 -11.52 3.76
C SER A 293 -12.18 -12.15 5.11
N GLN A 294 -13.45 -12.55 5.23
CA GLN A 294 -13.91 -13.29 6.41
C GLN A 294 -13.20 -14.64 6.54
N ALA A 295 -12.92 -15.32 5.41
CA ALA A 295 -12.23 -16.60 5.39
C ALA A 295 -10.79 -16.50 5.93
N VAL A 296 -10.07 -15.41 5.62
CA VAL A 296 -8.74 -15.16 6.19
C VAL A 296 -8.85 -14.96 7.70
N TYR A 297 -9.77 -14.11 8.17
CA TYR A 297 -9.95 -13.84 9.59
C TYR A 297 -10.33 -15.08 10.40
N ASP A 298 -11.24 -15.91 9.89
CA ASP A 298 -11.71 -17.12 10.58
C ASP A 298 -10.59 -18.12 10.84
N ALA A 299 -9.53 -18.13 10.03
CA ALA A 299 -8.36 -18.98 10.27
C ALA A 299 -7.54 -18.56 11.50
N PHE A 300 -7.70 -17.33 11.99
CA PHE A 300 -7.01 -16.82 13.19
C PHE A 300 -7.79 -17.08 14.48
N LEU A 301 -9.07 -17.45 14.38
CA LEU A 301 -9.89 -17.72 15.56
C LEU A 301 -9.53 -19.07 16.16
N SER A 302 -9.23 -19.07 17.45
CA SER A 302 -8.88 -20.25 18.24
C SER A 302 -9.10 -19.97 19.72
N ASP A 303 -9.37 -21.02 20.50
CA ASP A 303 -9.43 -20.94 21.96
C ASP A 303 -8.02 -20.84 22.60
N GLN A 304 -6.96 -20.97 21.80
CA GLN A 304 -5.57 -20.85 22.25
C GLN A 304 -5.03 -19.45 21.98
N VAL A 305 -4.51 -18.79 23.02
CA VAL A 305 -4.00 -17.41 22.97
C VAL A 305 -2.87 -17.19 21.95
N GLY A 306 -2.08 -18.23 21.66
CA GLY A 306 -0.91 -18.16 20.78
C GLY A 306 -1.07 -18.86 19.42
N HIS A 307 -2.31 -19.08 18.97
CA HIS A 307 -2.63 -19.74 17.69
C HIS A 307 -2.13 -18.98 16.47
#